data_AF-A0A2U1B9H0-F1
#
_entry.id   AF-A0A2U1B9H0-F1
#
_cell.length_a   1.000
_cell.length_b   1.000
_cell.length_c   1.000
_cell.angle_alpha   90.00
_cell.angle_beta   90.00
_cell.angle_gamma   90.00
#
_symmetry.space_group_name_H-M   'P 1'
#
loop_
_entity.id
_entity.type
_entity.pdbx_description
1 polymer ?
#
loop_
_entity_poly.entity_id
_entity_poly.type
_entity_poly.pdbx_seq_one_letter_code
_entity_poly.pdbx_strand_id
1 'polypeptide(L)'
;MIRLDNWWVSLDLGDRVIGYESDHLHRRLEIAADLDAGWAVKLDMALGKVKNVVDLERTGDVLWVDLTRDILASDGLYRCQLRGLKGDTVA
;
A
#
# COMPACT_ATOMS: atom_id res chain seq x y z
N MET A 1 6.99 3.61 10.56
CA MET A 1 6.88 3.51 9.08
C MET A 1 6.32 2.13 8.71
N ILE A 2 5.61 1.97 7.58
CA ILE A 2 5.21 0.63 7.10
C ILE A 2 6.41 -0.09 6.52
N ARG A 3 6.60 -1.37 6.86
CA ARG A 3 7.69 -2.20 6.35
C ARG A 3 7.18 -3.53 5.82
N LEU A 4 7.75 -3.97 4.71
CA LEU A 4 7.56 -5.28 4.11
C LEU A 4 8.90 -6.01 4.11
N ASP A 5 9.07 -6.90 5.09
CA ASP A 5 10.30 -7.68 5.28
C ASP A 5 9.92 -9.17 5.29
N ASN A 6 10.52 -9.98 4.40
CA ASN A 6 10.22 -11.42 4.26
C ASN A 6 8.71 -11.74 4.15
N TRP A 7 7.95 -10.97 3.37
CA TRP A 7 6.49 -11.10 3.21
C TRP A 7 5.66 -10.83 4.48
N TRP A 8 6.27 -10.27 5.51
CA TRP A 8 5.58 -9.80 6.70
C TRP A 8 5.44 -8.28 6.66
N VAL A 9 4.21 -7.80 6.82
CA VAL A 9 3.92 -6.37 6.95
C VAL A 9 3.95 -5.99 8.42
N SER A 10 4.83 -5.06 8.76
CA SER A 10 4.88 -4.43 10.08
C SER A 10 4.59 -2.94 9.98
N LEU A 11 3.99 -2.39 11.03
CA LEU A 11 3.52 -1.02 11.05
C LEU A 11 3.64 -0.46 12.48
N ASP A 12 4.28 0.70 12.60
CA ASP A 12 4.33 1.44 13.86
C ASP A 12 2.94 2.02 14.18
N LEU A 13 2.56 2.03 15.46
CA LEU A 13 1.21 2.44 15.88
C LEU A 13 0.78 3.83 15.36
N GLY A 14 1.73 4.74 15.13
CA GLY A 14 1.48 6.08 14.57
C GLY A 14 1.08 6.10 13.08
N ASP A 15 1.37 5.03 12.33
CA ASP A 15 1.11 4.96 10.88
C ASP A 15 -0.18 4.23 10.53
N ARG A 16 -1.02 3.90 11.52
CA ARG A 16 -2.33 3.25 11.29
C ARG A 16 -3.32 4.14 10.55
N VAL A 17 -3.03 5.44 10.48
CA VAL A 17 -3.86 6.44 9.81
C VAL A 17 -3.26 6.75 8.44
N ILE A 18 -3.91 6.24 7.40
CA ILE A 18 -3.49 6.44 6.00
C ILE A 18 -4.02 7.74 5.38
N GLY A 19 -5.03 8.37 5.99
CA GLY A 19 -5.64 9.62 5.52
C GLY A 19 -6.92 9.97 6.29
N TYR A 20 -7.49 11.13 6.00
CA TYR A 20 -8.81 11.55 6.48
C TYR A 20 -9.78 11.70 5.30
N GLU A 21 -11.08 11.53 5.57
CA GLU A 21 -12.11 11.82 4.57
C GLU A 21 -12.03 13.28 4.13
N SER A 22 -12.11 13.53 2.82
CA SER A 22 -11.97 14.87 2.23
C SER A 22 -10.63 15.55 2.52
N ASP A 23 -9.59 14.79 2.87
CA ASP A 23 -8.23 15.31 2.87
C ASP A 23 -7.84 15.65 1.42
N HIS A 24 -7.61 16.93 1.18
CA HIS A 24 -7.15 17.46 -0.10
C HIS A 24 -5.62 17.53 -0.18
N LEU A 25 -4.93 17.19 0.92
CA LEU A 25 -3.49 17.09 0.93
C LEU A 25 -3.09 15.79 0.24
N HIS A 26 -2.21 15.92 -0.75
CA HIS A 26 -1.55 14.80 -1.39
C HIS A 26 -0.74 14.05 -0.32
N ARG A 27 -1.29 12.93 0.17
CA ARG A 27 -0.59 12.06 1.11
C ARG A 27 0.00 10.88 0.36
N ARG A 28 1.30 10.71 0.50
CA ARG A 28 2.00 9.55 -0.04
C ARG A 28 2.00 8.43 0.99
N LEU A 29 1.59 7.24 0.55
CA LEU A 29 1.85 6.02 1.29
C LEU A 29 3.22 5.50 0.90
N GLU A 30 4.11 5.34 1.87
CA GLU A 30 5.44 4.79 1.66
C GLU A 30 5.62 3.51 2.47
N ILE A 31 6.19 2.50 1.82
CA ILE A 31 6.46 1.19 2.39
C ILE A 31 7.93 0.89 2.13
N ALA A 32 8.72 0.77 3.19
CA ALA A 32 10.06 0.23 3.08
C ALA A 32 9.93 -1.27 2.73
N ALA A 33 10.60 -1.72 1.69
CA ALA A 33 10.51 -3.09 1.21
C ALA A 33 11.90 -3.67 0.99
N ASP A 34 12.26 -4.67 1.81
CA ASP A 34 13.43 -5.50 1.61
C ASP A 34 13.10 -6.63 0.62
N LEU A 35 12.89 -6.26 -0.64
CA LEU A 35 12.58 -7.17 -1.74
C LEU A 35 13.48 -6.91 -2.95
N ASP A 36 13.86 -7.97 -3.66
CA ASP A 36 14.64 -7.79 -4.90
C ASP A 36 13.86 -7.00 -5.98
N ALA A 37 14.59 -6.29 -6.85
CA ALA A 37 14.01 -5.46 -7.91
C ALA A 37 13.19 -6.24 -8.95
N GLY A 38 13.26 -7.57 -8.95
CA GLY A 38 12.46 -8.43 -9.82
C GLY A 38 11.04 -8.68 -9.33
N TRP A 39 10.69 -8.24 -8.12
CA TRP A 39 9.31 -8.27 -7.62
C TRP A 39 8.57 -6.99 -7.94
N ALA A 40 7.44 -7.12 -8.62
CA ALA A 40 6.40 -6.11 -8.59
C ALA A 40 5.52 -6.36 -7.35
N VAL A 41 5.06 -5.29 -6.70
CA VAL A 41 4.17 -5.39 -5.53
C VAL A 41 2.94 -4.55 -5.78
N LYS A 42 1.77 -5.13 -5.53
CA LYS A 42 0.49 -4.42 -5.57
C LYS A 42 -0.09 -4.26 -4.18
N LEU A 43 -0.82 -3.17 -3.98
CA LEU A 43 -1.58 -2.90 -2.76
C LEU A 43 -3.06 -3.20 -3.01
N ASP A 44 -3.55 -4.26 -2.39
CA ASP A 44 -4.97 -4.57 -2.36
C ASP A 44 -5.62 -3.82 -1.20
N MET A 45 -6.62 -3.02 -1.51
CA MET A 45 -7.39 -2.25 -0.53
C MET A 45 -8.85 -2.69 -0.54
N ALA A 46 -9.45 -2.86 0.62
CA ALA A 46 -10.85 -3.21 0.76
C ALA A 46 -11.56 -2.35 1.80
N LEU A 47 -12.71 -1.79 1.41
CA LEU A 47 -13.66 -1.11 2.29
C LEU A 47 -15.02 -1.82 2.19
N GLY A 48 -15.37 -2.59 3.21
CA GLY A 48 -16.55 -3.46 3.17
C GLY A 48 -16.47 -4.46 2.01
N LYS A 49 -17.36 -4.32 1.02
CA LYS A 49 -17.40 -5.16 -0.20
C LYS A 49 -16.64 -4.56 -1.39
N VAL A 50 -16.26 -3.29 -1.31
CA VAL A 50 -15.52 -2.59 -2.37
C VAL A 50 -14.06 -3.00 -2.29
N LYS A 51 -13.48 -3.38 -3.43
CA LYS A 51 -12.06 -3.73 -3.56
C LYS A 51 -11.42 -2.83 -4.59
N ASN A 52 -10.21 -2.37 -4.29
CA ASN A 52 -9.37 -1.62 -5.19
C ASN A 52 -7.96 -2.25 -5.19
N VAL A 53 -7.33 -2.31 -6.36
CA VAL A 53 -5.96 -2.81 -6.50
C VAL A 53 -5.12 -1.67 -7.04
N VAL A 54 -4.14 -1.25 -6.26
CA VAL A 54 -3.32 -0.09 -6.53
C VAL A 54 -1.92 -0.55 -6.91
N ASP A 55 -1.41 0.00 -8.01
CA ASP A 55 -0.02 -0.18 -8.42
C ASP A 55 0.89 0.69 -7.55
N LEU A 56 2.04 0.13 -7.17
CA LEU A 56 3.05 0.83 -6.39
C LEU A 56 4.23 1.20 -7.28
N GLU A 57 4.64 2.45 -7.19
CA GLU A 57 5.89 2.94 -7.74
C GLU A 57 7.06 2.51 -6.85
N ARG A 58 8.28 2.49 -7.40
CA ARG A 58 9.48 2.09 -6.66
C ARG A 58 10.61 3.09 -6.80
N THR A 59 11.25 3.41 -5.69
CA THR A 59 12.49 4.21 -5.66
C THR A 59 13.44 3.60 -4.64
N GLY A 60 14.50 2.93 -5.12
CA GLY A 60 15.37 2.13 -4.26
C GLY A 60 14.59 1.02 -3.55
N ASP A 61 14.64 1.02 -2.22
CA ASP A 61 13.96 0.04 -1.36
C ASP A 61 12.63 0.60 -0.79
N VAL A 62 12.09 1.64 -1.41
CA VAL A 62 10.80 2.23 -1.03
C VAL A 62 9.79 2.01 -2.15
N LEU A 63 8.70 1.34 -1.79
CA LEU A 63 7.49 1.28 -2.60
C LEU A 63 6.56 2.41 -2.18
N TRP A 64 5.90 3.07 -3.13
CA TRP A 64 5.04 4.20 -2.80
C TRP A 64 3.87 4.39 -3.76
N VAL A 65 2.85 5.07 -3.28
CA VAL A 65 1.74 5.58 -4.11
C VAL A 65 1.20 6.87 -3.50
N ASP A 66 0.80 7.81 -4.36
CA ASP A 66 0.07 9.00 -3.94
C ASP A 66 -1.41 8.63 -3.76
N LEU A 67 -1.93 8.79 -2.54
CA LEU A 67 -3.32 8.47 -2.22
C LEU A 67 -4.22 9.56 -2.78
N THR A 68 -4.95 9.23 -3.83
CA THR A 68 -5.91 10.13 -4.47
C THR A 68 -7.31 9.97 -3.86
N ARG A 69 -8.19 10.93 -4.14
CA ARG A 69 -9.61 10.84 -3.80
C ARG A 69 -10.26 9.57 -4.33
N ASP A 70 -9.89 9.11 -5.52
CA ASP A 70 -10.50 7.91 -6.11
C ASP A 70 -10.04 6.63 -5.41
N ILE A 71 -8.81 6.62 -4.86
CA ILE A 71 -8.31 5.51 -4.03
C ILE A 71 -9.00 5.51 -2.65
N LEU A 72 -9.16 6.69 -2.03
CA LEU A 72 -9.81 6.90 -0.74
C LEU A 72 -11.23 7.48 -0.91
N ALA A 73 -12.04 6.83 -1.75
CA ALA A 73 -13.34 7.36 -2.16
C ALA A 73 -14.38 7.51 -1.03
N SER A 74 -14.15 6.90 0.14
CA SER A 74 -15.05 6.97 1.29
C SER A 74 -14.27 6.85 2.59
N ASP A 75 -14.84 7.33 3.69
CA ASP A 75 -14.24 7.17 5.01
C ASP A 75 -14.39 5.73 5.55
N GLY A 76 -13.55 5.39 6.53
CA GLY A 76 -13.64 4.14 7.27
C GLY A 76 -12.35 3.32 7.31
N LEU A 77 -12.47 2.10 7.83
CA LEU A 77 -11.34 1.20 8.01
C LEU A 77 -11.08 0.41 6.73
N TYR A 78 -10.04 0.83 5.99
CA TYR A 78 -9.52 0.07 4.87
C TYR A 78 -8.69 -1.11 5.38
N ARG A 79 -9.00 -2.30 4.87
CA ARG A 79 -8.13 -3.47 5.00
C ARG A 79 -7.16 -3.49 3.83
N CYS A 80 -5.88 -3.49 4.14
CA CYS A 80 -4.81 -3.45 3.15
C CYS A 80 -4.01 -4.75 3.17
N GLN A 81 -3.68 -5.27 1.99
CA GLN A 81 -2.80 -6.41 1.80
C GLN A 81 -1.77 -6.07 0.72
N LEU A 82 -0.52 -6.46 0.93
CA LEU A 82 0.51 -6.41 -0.10
C LEU A 82 0.62 -7.77 -0.77
N ARG A 83 0.77 -7.77 -2.10
CA ARG A 83 0.90 -8.98 -2.91
C ARG A 83 2.11 -8.89 -3.83
N GLY A 84 2.95 -9.92 -3.79
CA GLY A 84 4.11 -10.04 -4.66
C GLY A 84 3.80 -10.69 -6.00
N LEU A 85 4.40 -10.17 -7.06
CA LEU A 85 4.34 -10.73 -8.41
C LEU A 85 5.76 -10.85 -8.98
N LYS A 86 6.15 -12.05 -9.40
CA LYS A 86 7.41 -12.32 -10.10
C LYS A 86 7.17 -13.29 -11.26
N GLY A 87 6.95 -12.74 -12.45
CA GLY A 87 6.47 -13.52 -13.59
C GLY A 87 5.13 -14.19 -13.26
N ASP A 88 5.03 -15.51 -13.48
CA ASP A 88 3.83 -16.30 -13.15
C ASP A 88 3.74 -16.70 -11.67
N THR A 89 4.74 -16.36 -10.84
CA THR A 89 4.75 -16.70 -9.41
C THR A 89 4.11 -15.57 -8.59
N VAL A 90 3.11 -15.93 -7.77
CA VAL A 90 2.48 -15.05 -6.79
C VAL A 90 2.92 -15.50 -5.39
N ALA A 91 3.42 -14.57 -4.58
CA ALA A 91 3.81 -14.80 -3.19
C ALA A 91 3.00 -13.90 -2.24
#